data_AF-K1ULE9-F1
#
_entry.id   AF-K1ULE9-F1
#
_cell.length_a   1.000
_cell.length_b   1.000
_cell.length_c   1.000
_cell.angle_alpha   90.00
_cell.angle_beta   90.00
_cell.angle_gamma   90.00
#
_symmetry.space_group_name_H-M   'P 1'
#
loop_
_entity.id
_entity.type
_entity.pdbx_description
1 polymer ?
#
loop_
_entity_poly.entity_id
_entity_poly.type
_entity_poly.pdbx_seq_one_letter_code
_entity_poly.pdbx_strand_id
1 'polypeptide(L)'
;MNEREKIIRLWFDMWIKKADLGIDNIFTDDVVYTESWSPKYENRKTVKHWFDEWNTRGSVLVWEIKQFFHQGNQTIVEWYFKTK
;
A
#
# COMPACT_ATOMS: atom_id res chain seq x y z
N MET A 1 12.20 0.23 14.77
CA MET A 1 11.03 0.54 13.92
C MET A 1 9.95 -0.48 14.22
N ASN A 2 8.73 -0.03 14.50
CA ASN A 2 7.59 -0.91 14.80
C ASN A 2 7.31 -1.85 13.61
N GLU A 3 6.94 -3.11 13.85
CA GLU A 3 6.59 -4.07 12.78
C GLU A 3 5.49 -3.53 11.87
N ARG A 4 4.55 -2.76 12.42
CA ARG A 4 3.48 -2.11 11.64
C ARG A 4 4.03 -1.09 10.63
N GLU A 5 5.02 -0.30 11.03
CA GLU A 5 5.66 0.68 10.15
C GLU A 5 6.48 0.00 9.05
N LYS A 6 7.12 -1.14 9.36
CA LYS A 6 7.84 -1.95 8.36
C LYS A 6 6.90 -2.45 7.27
N ILE A 7 5.73 -2.97 7.66
CA ILE A 7 4.69 -3.44 6.73
C ILE A 7 4.24 -2.31 5.80
N ILE A 8 3.93 -1.14 6.36
CA ILE A 8 3.45 0.00 5.57
C ILE A 8 4.54 0.55 4.64
N ARG A 9 5.78 0.65 5.12
CA ARG A 9 6.93 1.04 4.29
C ARG A 9 7.17 0.06 3.15
N LEU A 10 7.09 -1.24 3.42
CA LEU A 10 7.21 -2.27 2.39
C LEU A 10 6.13 -2.10 1.31
N TRP A 11 4.88 -1.85 1.73
CA TRP A 11 3.79 -1.58 0.79
C TRP A 11 4.08 -0.36 -0.09
N PHE A 12 4.52 0.77 0.48
CA PHE A 12 4.83 1.99 -0.28
C PHE A 12 6.04 1.77 -1.21
N ASP A 13 7.06 1.05 -0.75
CA ASP A 13 8.23 0.68 -1.54
C ASP A 13 7.86 -0.14 -2.78
N MET A 14 6.89 -1.06 -2.68
CA MET A 14 6.42 -1.86 -3.81
C MET A 14 5.87 -0.97 -4.93
N TRP A 15 5.14 0.10 -4.59
CA TRP A 15 4.61 1.06 -5.57
C TRP A 15 5.70 1.88 -6.26
N ILE A 16 6.72 2.30 -5.50
CA ILE A 16 7.86 3.03 -6.06
C ILE A 16 8.68 2.12 -6.98
N LYS A 17 8.93 0.87 -6.55
CA LYS A 17 9.75 -0.12 -7.28
C LYS A 17 8.98 -0.83 -8.39
N LYS A 18 7.65 -0.72 -8.42
CA LYS A 18 6.73 -1.47 -9.29
C LYS A 18 6.96 -2.98 -9.23
N ALA A 19 7.23 -3.49 -8.04
CA ALA A 19 7.57 -4.88 -7.83
C ALA A 19 6.85 -5.42 -6.59
N ASP A 20 6.23 -6.60 -6.72
CA ASP A 20 5.74 -7.35 -5.57
C ASP A 20 6.94 -7.89 -4.78
N LEU A 21 7.12 -7.36 -3.57
CA LEU A 21 8.17 -7.75 -2.63
C LEU A 21 7.64 -8.61 -1.46
N GLY A 22 6.44 -9.18 -1.59
CA GLY A 22 5.77 -9.93 -0.54
C GLY A 22 4.40 -9.39 -0.14
N ILE A 23 3.52 -9.09 -1.11
CA ILE A 23 2.10 -8.75 -0.86
C ILE A 23 1.42 -9.83 -0.01
N ASP A 24 1.77 -11.11 -0.23
CA ASP A 24 1.23 -12.23 0.54
C ASP A 24 1.64 -12.22 2.02
N ASN A 25 2.70 -11.51 2.37
CA ASN A 25 3.21 -11.42 3.75
C ASN A 25 2.57 -10.28 4.54
N ILE A 26 1.94 -9.31 3.86
CA ILE A 26 1.42 -8.08 4.49
C ILE A 26 -0.10 -7.99 4.48
N PHE A 27 -0.77 -8.75 3.61
CA PHE A 27 -2.22 -8.83 3.56
C PHE A 27 -2.72 -10.25 3.83
N THR A 28 -3.79 -10.31 4.64
CA THR A 28 -4.59 -11.52 4.80
C THR A 28 -5.42 -11.79 3.54
N ASP A 29 -5.88 -13.03 3.36
CA ASP A 29 -6.69 -13.39 2.19
C ASP A 29 -7.99 -12.57 2.10
N ASP A 30 -8.56 -12.21 3.25
CA ASP A 30 -9.81 -11.45 3.44
C ASP A 30 -9.60 -9.93 3.56
N VAL A 31 -8.45 -9.41 3.14
CA VAL A 31 -8.18 -7.97 3.15
C VAL A 31 -9.26 -7.18 2.40
N VAL A 32 -9.69 -6.07 2.99
CA VAL A 32 -10.47 -5.04 2.32
C VAL A 32 -9.57 -3.81 2.09
N TYR A 33 -9.28 -3.52 0.83
CA TYR A 33 -8.54 -2.33 0.42
C TYR A 33 -9.50 -1.34 -0.25
N THR A 34 -9.57 -0.11 0.26
CA THR A 34 -10.47 0.93 -0.25
C THR A 34 -9.68 2.16 -0.66
N GLU A 35 -9.91 2.63 -1.89
CA GLU A 35 -9.35 3.88 -2.39
C GLU A 35 -10.29 5.06 -2.06
N SER A 36 -9.72 6.26 -1.89
CA SER A 36 -10.46 7.47 -1.51
C SER A 36 -11.57 7.87 -2.49
N TRP A 37 -11.57 7.33 -3.71
CA TRP A 37 -12.53 7.65 -4.78
C TRP A 37 -13.46 6.49 -5.17
N SER A 38 -13.70 5.55 -4.25
CA SER A 38 -14.70 4.45 -4.31
C SER A 38 -14.23 3.03 -4.66
N PRO A 39 -13.14 2.77 -5.42
CA PRO A 39 -12.70 1.40 -5.64
C PRO A 39 -12.50 0.64 -4.33
N LYS A 40 -13.01 -0.58 -4.28
CA LYS A 40 -12.91 -1.49 -3.15
C LYS A 40 -12.49 -2.87 -3.66
N TYR A 41 -11.45 -3.42 -3.06
CA TYR A 41 -10.93 -4.75 -3.33
C TYR A 41 -11.14 -5.60 -2.08
N GLU A 42 -11.89 -6.68 -2.20
CA GLU A 42 -12.41 -7.45 -1.04
C GLU A 42 -11.64 -8.74 -0.78
N ASN A 43 -10.49 -8.93 -1.44
CA ASN A 43 -9.57 -10.01 -1.14
C ASN A 43 -8.18 -9.71 -1.69
N ARG A 44 -7.19 -10.44 -1.19
CA ARG A 44 -5.78 -10.28 -1.58
C ARG A 44 -5.53 -10.45 -3.08
N LYS A 45 -6.25 -11.37 -3.74
CA LYS A 45 -6.12 -11.59 -5.19
C LYS A 45 -6.52 -10.35 -5.99
N THR A 46 -7.60 -9.66 -5.59
CA THR A 46 -8.04 -8.42 -6.24
C THR A 46 -7.08 -7.26 -5.97
N VAL A 47 -6.49 -7.17 -4.77
CA VAL A 47 -5.44 -6.18 -4.47
C VAL A 47 -4.19 -6.40 -5.33
N LYS A 48 -3.74 -7.64 -5.47
CA LYS A 48 -2.60 -8.00 -6.35
C LYS A 48 -2.87 -7.63 -7.80
N HIS A 49 -4.03 -8.02 -8.32
CA HIS A 49 -4.41 -7.72 -9.70
C HIS A 49 -4.41 -6.21 -9.97
N TRP A 50 -4.96 -5.42 -9.05
CA TRP A 50 -4.94 -3.96 -9.14
C TRP A 50 -3.53 -3.39 -9.08
N PHE A 51 -2.68 -3.87 -8.17
CA PHE A 51 -1.29 -3.45 -8.09
C PHE A 51 -0.55 -3.67 -9.43
N ASP A 52 -0.72 -4.84 -10.03
CA ASP A 52 -0.09 -5.17 -11.31
C ASP A 52 -0.64 -4.28 -12.44
N GLU A 53 -1.97 -4.17 -12.56
CA GLU A 53 -2.63 -3.37 -13.60
C GLU A 53 -2.23 -1.89 -13.51
N TRP A 54 -2.25 -1.30 -12.32
CA TRP A 54 -1.89 0.10 -12.11
C TRP A 54 -0.44 0.37 -12.51
N ASN A 55 0.49 -0.53 -12.17
CA ASN A 55 1.91 -0.38 -12.49
C ASN A 55 2.23 -0.48 -13.99
N THR A 56 1.31 -1.01 -14.82
CA THR A 56 1.43 -0.95 -16.28
C THR A 56 1.09 0.44 -16.86
N ARG A 57 0.29 1.24 -16.14
CA ARG A 57 -0.24 2.53 -16.61
C ARG A 57 0.43 3.72 -15.93
N GLY A 58 0.68 3.62 -14.63
CA GLY A 58 1.18 4.70 -13.77
C GLY A 58 2.62 4.50 -13.35
N SER A 59 3.22 5.56 -12.80
CA SER A 59 4.51 5.49 -12.10
C SER A 59 4.48 6.37 -10.87
N VAL A 60 4.57 5.76 -9.70
CA VAL A 60 4.80 6.53 -8.47
C VAL A 60 6.25 7.02 -8.48
N LEU A 61 6.43 8.33 -8.43
CA LEU A 61 7.74 8.97 -8.37
C LEU A 61 8.17 9.21 -6.93
N VAL A 62 7.23 9.62 -6.07
CA VAL A 62 7.47 9.87 -4.65
C VAL A 62 6.28 9.37 -3.86
N TRP A 63 6.55 8.63 -2.78
CA TRP A 63 5.59 8.23 -1.78
C TRP A 63 6.25 8.31 -0.40
N GLU A 64 6.57 9.52 0.02
CA GLU A 64 7.36 9.80 1.22
C GLU A 64 6.48 9.79 2.47
N ILE A 65 6.85 9.00 3.47
CA ILE A 65 6.15 8.97 4.76
C ILE A 65 6.72 10.07 5.66
N LYS A 66 5.84 10.95 6.13
CA LYS A 66 6.20 12.03 7.06
C LYS A 66 6.11 11.61 8.52
N GLN A 67 4.99 10.98 8.89
CA GLN A 67 4.75 10.56 10.27
C GLN A 67 3.71 9.44 10.36
N PHE A 68 3.75 8.73 11.48
CA PHE A 68 2.81 7.67 11.85
C PHE A 68 2.07 8.07 13.13
N PHE A 69 0.78 7.75 13.18
CA PHE A 69 -0.02 7.78 14.40
C PHE A 69 -0.55 6.36 14.66
N HIS A 70 -0.43 5.89 15.90
CA HIS A 70 -0.88 4.55 16.28
C HIS A 70 -1.92 4.63 17.38
N GLN A 71 -3.02 3.88 17.21
CA GLN A 71 -4.04 3.72 18.23
C GLN A 71 -4.59 2.29 18.19
N GLY A 72 -4.39 1.51 19.26
CA GLY A 72 -4.83 0.11 19.32
C GLY A 72 -4.21 -0.73 18.20
N ASN A 73 -5.02 -1.28 17.30
CA ASN A 73 -4.60 -2.01 16.10
C ASN A 73 -4.56 -1.15 14.82
N GLN A 74 -4.84 0.14 14.92
CA GLN A 74 -4.90 1.05 13.79
C GLN A 74 -3.58 1.83 13.65
N THR A 75 -3.25 2.13 12.40
CA THR A 75 -2.14 3.02 12.04
C THR A 75 -2.61 4.00 10.99
N ILE A 76 -2.38 5.28 11.23
CA ILE A 76 -2.60 6.36 10.26
C ILE A 76 -1.23 6.86 9.82
N VAL A 77 -1.09 7.12 8.52
CA VAL A 77 0.16 7.60 7.94
C VAL A 77 -0.11 8.92 7.23
N GLU A 78 0.68 9.95 7.57
CA GLU A 78 0.77 11.15 6.74
C GLU A 78 1.90 10.97 5.72
N TRP A 79 1.64 11.31 4.47
CA TRP A 79 2.56 11.09 3.37
C TRP A 79 2.46 12.19 2.31
N TYR A 80 3.55 12.35 1.55
CA TYR A 80 3.58 13.13 0.33
C TYR A 80 3.62 12.19 -0.89
N PHE A 81 2.74 12.44 -1.85
CA PHE A 81 2.61 11.64 -3.06
C PHE A 81 2.91 12.46 -4.31
N LYS A 82 3.63 11.85 -5.24
CA LYS A 82 3.84 12.37 -6.59
C LYS A 82 3.79 11.23 -7.61
N THR A 83 2.93 11.39 -8.61
CA THR A 83 2.90 10.59 -9.83
C THR A 83 3.36 11.44 -11.02
N LYS A 84 3.74 10.78 -12.13
CA LYS A 84 3.78 11.45 -13.44
C LYS A 84 2.40 11.91 -13.85
#